data_AF-A0A2P7TWU3-F1
#
_entry.id   AF-A0A2P7TWU3-F1
#
_cell.length_a   1.000
_cell.length_b   1.000
_cell.length_c   1.000
_cell.angle_alpha   90.00
_cell.angle_beta   90.00
_cell.angle_gamma   90.00
#
_symmetry.space_group_name_H-M   'P 1'
#
loop_
_entity.id
_entity.type
_entity.pdbx_description
1 polymer ?
#
loop_
_entity_poly.entity_id
_entity_poly.type
_entity_poly.pdbx_seq_one_letter_code
_entity_poly.pdbx_strand_id
1 'polypeptide(L)'
;MKDRIAFWAEQANEKIFVIVRLRLEDDIFDIWTMPKSSISDEFEKKALANDTIDQINPEQLPEPHTHIERSVMEEYLLPETIKTHETLLVKRAETEWRVKVLSNKLSQQLEKMIDELFAQVKSLTEYDNEMWDLTKTFWDKVNNHFQEKDLTREHAGMLRDKINEAFNILKSLRKSAQEQFGKEAQKAFEQISGQVQKIIDTFSPKANLNFVFDQLKKLQEEANKARLGAEMRKQLYELLNNAFEMVKAERQKSGLRHLENRIKGLQDVIARMEKSIKEDNNELNFQKNRLQHTSGQLEAQLREAKMQMIKTQLESKEAKLADMLKTLEGLNNQLKQEQKRYGNATGKQAKEKPAEKKNLDRDKKRSPNKDKKTTAGTETPEIEAATEQPDNTTAEDTAGGSQDLILPEIQHHFYEPVQETDVELYMEEKTVKPVNPEDYADGDGTYDYDREDRSDA
;
A
#
# COMPACT_ATOMS: atom_id res chain seq x y z
N MET A 1 47.15 14.47 1.12
CA MET A 1 47.60 15.72 0.47
C MET A 1 48.26 16.56 1.55
N LYS A 2 49.43 17.15 1.27
CA LYS A 2 50.16 18.03 2.20
C LYS A 2 49.69 19.47 1.98
N ASP A 3 49.72 20.30 3.03
CA ASP A 3 49.18 21.66 2.98
C ASP A 3 50.25 22.72 2.77
N ARG A 4 51.49 22.29 2.47
CA ARG A 4 52.61 23.17 2.09
C ARG A 4 53.43 22.59 0.94
N ILE A 5 54.03 23.48 0.16
CA ILE A 5 55.09 23.18 -0.81
C ILE A 5 56.22 24.19 -0.68
N ALA A 6 57.42 23.81 -1.10
CA ALA A 6 58.51 24.75 -1.33
C ALA A 6 59.30 24.37 -2.58
N PHE A 7 59.76 25.36 -3.34
CA PHE A 7 60.44 25.18 -4.62
C PHE A 7 61.32 26.38 -4.98
N TRP A 8 62.23 26.20 -5.94
CA TRP A 8 63.04 27.28 -6.51
C TRP A 8 62.33 27.96 -7.68
N ALA A 9 62.39 29.30 -7.70
CA ALA A 9 61.80 30.15 -8.73
C ALA A 9 62.75 31.31 -9.11
N GLU A 10 62.37 32.05 -10.14
CA GLU A 10 63.09 33.22 -10.66
C GLU A 10 62.16 34.43 -10.72
N GLN A 11 62.62 35.56 -10.18
CA GLN A 11 61.94 36.86 -10.18
C GLN A 11 62.95 37.91 -10.62
N ALA A 12 62.62 38.67 -11.68
CA ALA A 12 63.50 39.71 -12.26
C ALA A 12 64.96 39.27 -12.56
N ASN A 13 65.14 37.99 -12.95
CA ASN A 13 66.44 37.29 -13.17
C ASN A 13 67.24 36.91 -11.90
N GLU A 14 66.72 37.14 -10.70
CA GLU A 14 67.30 36.60 -9.47
C GLU A 14 66.63 35.29 -9.05
N LYS A 15 67.40 34.38 -8.44
CA LYS A 15 66.88 33.10 -7.91
C LYS A 15 66.34 33.29 -6.50
N ILE A 16 65.04 33.01 -6.36
CA ILE A 16 64.30 33.08 -5.12
C ILE A 16 63.80 31.68 -4.72
N PHE A 17 63.74 31.44 -3.41
CA PHE A 17 63.04 30.30 -2.84
C PHE A 17 61.63 30.72 -2.49
N VAL A 18 60.65 29.88 -2.83
CA VAL A 18 59.24 30.15 -2.56
C VAL A 18 58.68 29.04 -1.70
N ILE A 19 58.04 29.40 -0.60
CA ILE A 19 57.24 28.49 0.24
C ILE A 19 55.78 28.92 0.08
N VAL A 20 54.88 27.98 -0.18
CA VAL A 20 53.44 28.24 -0.19
C VAL A 20 52.76 27.34 0.82
N ARG A 21 51.80 27.88 1.57
CA ARG A 21 50.92 27.15 2.50
C ARG A 21 49.45 27.42 2.16
N LEU A 22 48.65 26.37 2.20
CA LEU A 22 47.18 26.48 2.17
C LEU A 22 46.63 26.76 3.58
N ARG A 23 45.70 27.70 3.68
CA ARG A 23 44.94 28.02 4.90
C ARG A 23 43.47 27.67 4.67
N LEU A 24 43.07 26.50 5.17
CA LEU A 24 41.80 25.81 4.86
C LEU A 24 40.51 26.46 5.40
N GLU A 25 40.65 27.40 6.33
CA GLU A 25 39.52 28.07 7.00
C GLU A 25 39.20 29.43 6.37
N ASP A 26 40.19 30.10 5.76
CA ASP A 26 40.06 31.43 5.16
C ASP A 26 39.96 31.41 3.60
N ASP A 27 40.06 30.25 2.95
CA ASP A 27 40.22 30.09 1.49
C ASP A 27 41.45 30.87 0.92
N ILE A 28 42.55 30.98 1.69
CA ILE A 28 43.77 31.76 1.37
C ILE A 28 45.01 30.86 1.17
N PHE A 29 45.86 31.25 0.22
CA PHE A 29 47.25 30.82 0.10
C PHE A 29 48.19 31.86 0.72
N ASP A 30 49.01 31.41 1.67
CA ASP A 30 50.15 32.15 2.21
C ASP A 30 51.39 31.86 1.36
N ILE A 31 51.91 32.85 0.63
CA ILE A 31 53.11 32.75 -0.21
C ILE A 31 54.25 33.54 0.46
N TRP A 32 55.36 32.87 0.78
CA TRP A 32 56.60 33.52 1.22
C TRP A 32 57.69 33.39 0.15
N THR A 33 58.37 34.48 -0.18
CA THR A 33 59.53 34.48 -1.08
C THR A 33 60.79 34.99 -0.37
N MET A 34 61.94 34.37 -0.64
CA MET A 34 63.24 34.70 -0.06
C MET A 34 64.33 34.68 -1.14
N PRO A 35 65.30 35.62 -1.16
CA PRO A 35 66.42 35.57 -2.09
C PRO A 35 67.39 34.44 -1.72
N LYS A 36 68.06 33.83 -2.71
CA LYS A 36 69.04 32.75 -2.43
C LYS A 36 70.11 33.14 -1.39
N SER A 37 70.46 34.43 -1.30
CA SER A 37 71.52 34.95 -0.42
C SER A 37 71.24 34.87 1.09
N SER A 38 69.98 34.66 1.54
CA SER A 38 69.64 34.53 2.97
C SER A 38 69.44 33.08 3.44
N ILE A 39 69.62 32.10 2.55
CA ILE A 39 69.21 30.72 2.79
C ILE A 39 70.42 29.85 3.15
N SER A 40 70.33 29.15 4.28
CA SER A 40 71.29 28.13 4.69
C SER A 40 71.02 26.80 3.97
N ASP A 41 72.08 26.12 3.52
CA ASP A 41 72.06 24.76 2.95
C ASP A 41 71.28 23.75 3.82
N GLU A 42 71.25 23.94 5.14
CA GLU A 42 70.45 23.09 6.04
C GLU A 42 68.94 23.40 5.98
N PHE A 43 68.58 24.67 5.78
CA PHE A 43 67.19 25.10 5.65
C PHE A 43 66.64 24.69 4.29
N GLU A 44 67.41 24.88 3.20
CA GLU A 44 67.05 24.38 1.87
C GLU A 44 66.73 22.88 1.89
N LYS A 45 67.60 22.07 2.51
CA LYS A 45 67.39 20.61 2.60
C LYS A 45 66.17 20.24 3.45
N LYS A 46 65.85 20.98 4.53
CA LYS A 46 64.65 20.76 5.37
C LYS A 46 63.36 21.23 4.68
N ALA A 47 63.43 22.27 3.84
CA ALA A 47 62.28 22.83 3.13
C ALA A 47 61.99 22.12 1.79
N LEU A 48 62.99 21.56 1.11
CA LEU A 48 62.79 20.70 -0.07
C LEU A 48 62.54 19.23 0.30
N ALA A 49 62.93 18.78 1.49
CA ALA A 49 62.55 17.45 1.97
C ALA A 49 61.05 17.41 2.29
N ASN A 50 60.30 16.74 1.41
CA ASN A 50 58.84 16.64 1.44
C ASN A 50 58.22 16.37 2.82
N ASP A 51 58.89 15.62 3.70
CA ASP A 51 58.34 15.19 5.00
C ASP A 51 58.60 16.15 6.17
N THR A 52 59.42 17.18 5.97
CA THR A 52 59.68 18.23 6.99
C THR A 52 59.02 19.58 6.69
N ILE A 53 58.49 19.80 5.48
CA ILE A 53 57.88 21.09 5.08
C ILE A 53 56.73 21.50 6.02
N ASP A 54 55.84 20.56 6.35
CA ASP A 54 54.67 20.80 7.22
C ASP A 54 55.05 21.20 8.66
N GLN A 55 56.30 20.91 9.09
CA GLN A 55 56.84 21.20 10.43
C GLN A 55 57.55 22.57 10.54
N ILE A 56 57.76 23.28 9.42
CA ILE A 56 58.45 24.58 9.43
C ILE A 56 57.52 25.65 10.01
N ASN A 57 57.93 26.35 11.07
CA ASN A 57 57.16 27.46 11.62
C ASN A 57 57.39 28.75 10.80
N PRO A 58 56.33 29.51 10.45
CA PRO A 58 56.46 30.75 9.68
C PRO A 58 57.25 31.84 10.44
N GLU A 59 57.30 31.75 11.77
CA GLU A 59 58.09 32.64 12.64
C GLU A 59 59.60 32.37 12.59
N GLN A 60 60.06 31.36 11.84
CA GLN A 60 61.46 30.95 11.73
C GLN A 60 62.00 31.06 10.29
N LEU A 61 61.33 31.86 9.44
CA LEU A 61 61.78 32.12 8.07
C LEU A 61 62.96 33.12 8.05
N PRO A 62 64.07 32.83 7.34
CA PRO A 62 65.21 33.73 7.29
C PRO A 62 64.88 35.06 6.61
N GLU A 63 65.37 36.16 7.18
CA GLU A 63 65.23 37.50 6.62
C GLU A 63 66.26 37.76 5.49
N PRO A 64 65.93 38.54 4.46
CA PRO A 64 64.62 39.13 4.18
C PRO A 64 63.68 38.12 3.50
N HIS A 65 62.41 38.13 3.89
CA HIS A 65 61.33 37.46 3.17
C HIS A 65 60.23 38.47 2.80
N THR A 66 59.48 38.20 1.74
CA THR A 66 58.21 38.89 1.47
C THR A 66 57.06 37.91 1.59
N HIS A 67 55.92 38.37 2.12
CA HIS A 67 54.69 37.60 2.28
C HIS A 67 53.61 38.18 1.36
N ILE A 68 52.88 37.30 0.68
CA ILE A 68 51.78 37.62 -0.23
C ILE A 68 50.63 36.67 0.10
N GLU A 69 49.47 37.23 0.46
CA GLU A 69 48.21 36.48 0.56
C GLU A 69 47.49 36.50 -0.80
N ARG A 70 46.93 35.36 -1.21
CA ARG A 70 46.19 35.17 -2.46
C ARG A 70 44.98 34.26 -2.25
N SER A 71 43.87 34.46 -2.96
CA SER A 71 42.71 33.57 -2.83
C SER A 71 42.92 32.24 -3.58
N VAL A 72 42.42 31.14 -3.00
CA VAL A 72 42.39 29.80 -3.64
C VAL A 72 41.53 29.77 -4.92
N MET A 73 40.66 30.78 -5.10
CA MET A 73 39.76 30.91 -6.25
C MET A 73 40.39 31.61 -7.46
N GLU A 74 41.62 32.13 -7.36
CA GLU A 74 42.34 32.72 -8.49
C GLU A 74 42.83 31.65 -9.49
N GLU A 75 43.02 32.03 -10.75
CA GLU A 75 43.35 31.10 -11.86
C GLU A 75 44.74 30.45 -11.72
N TYR A 76 45.67 31.11 -11.01
CA TYR A 76 47.07 30.67 -10.85
C TYR A 76 47.53 30.76 -9.41
N LEU A 77 48.24 29.74 -8.91
CA LEU A 77 48.81 29.75 -7.56
C LEU A 77 49.83 30.89 -7.33
N LEU A 78 50.55 31.34 -8.35
CA LEU A 78 51.67 32.30 -8.24
C LEU A 78 51.44 33.58 -9.06
N PRO A 79 51.90 34.75 -8.60
CA PRO A 79 51.88 35.99 -9.38
C PRO A 79 52.70 35.88 -10.68
N GLU A 80 52.29 36.60 -11.73
CA GLU A 80 52.96 36.63 -13.05
C GLU A 80 54.44 37.06 -13.00
N THR A 81 54.86 37.70 -11.90
CA THR A 81 56.23 38.13 -11.63
C THR A 81 57.18 36.99 -11.25
N ILE A 82 56.66 35.82 -10.89
CA ILE A 82 57.42 34.65 -10.40
C ILE A 82 57.36 33.52 -11.43
N LYS A 83 58.52 33.11 -11.95
CA LYS A 83 58.65 32.01 -12.92
C LYS A 83 59.27 30.79 -12.27
N THR A 84 58.67 29.61 -12.45
CA THR A 84 59.13 28.37 -11.82
C THR A 84 59.67 27.38 -12.84
N HIS A 85 60.72 26.66 -12.47
CA HIS A 85 61.20 25.51 -13.24
C HIS A 85 60.34 24.27 -12.96
N GLU A 86 59.88 24.10 -11.71
CA GLU A 86 59.07 22.98 -11.23
C GLU A 86 57.55 23.16 -11.50
N THR A 87 57.20 23.57 -12.72
CA THR A 87 55.81 23.90 -13.12
C THR A 87 54.80 22.77 -12.83
N LEU A 88 55.22 21.50 -12.88
CA LEU A 88 54.37 20.34 -12.58
C LEU A 88 54.02 20.22 -11.09
N LEU A 89 54.93 20.60 -10.18
CA LEU A 89 54.70 20.55 -8.73
C LEU A 89 53.70 21.64 -8.34
N VAL A 90 53.93 22.87 -8.82
CA VAL A 90 53.03 24.02 -8.63
C VAL A 90 51.62 23.72 -9.15
N LYS A 91 51.48 23.22 -10.38
CA LYS A 91 50.17 22.89 -10.98
C LYS A 91 49.46 21.76 -10.23
N ARG A 92 50.18 20.71 -9.82
CA ARG A 92 49.59 19.63 -9.01
C ARG A 92 49.06 20.16 -7.67
N ALA A 93 49.88 20.92 -6.94
CA ALA A 93 49.48 21.51 -5.67
C ALA A 93 48.27 22.43 -5.83
N GLU A 94 48.25 23.29 -6.85
CA GLU A 94 47.10 24.13 -7.17
C GLU A 94 45.82 23.29 -7.38
N THR A 95 45.88 22.21 -8.16
CA THR A 95 44.71 21.33 -8.37
C THR A 95 44.30 20.57 -7.12
N GLU A 96 45.24 20.00 -6.35
CA GLU A 96 44.95 19.24 -5.12
C GLU A 96 44.36 20.16 -4.03
N TRP A 97 44.88 21.38 -3.89
CA TRP A 97 44.43 22.36 -2.91
C TRP A 97 43.09 22.99 -3.28
N ARG A 98 42.86 23.32 -4.56
CA ARG A 98 41.56 23.80 -5.04
C ARG A 98 40.47 22.73 -4.83
N VAL A 99 40.78 21.45 -5.08
CA VAL A 99 39.88 20.32 -4.76
C VAL A 99 39.65 20.19 -3.25
N LYS A 100 40.70 20.27 -2.42
CA LYS A 100 40.57 20.14 -0.95
C LYS A 100 39.70 21.26 -0.34
N VAL A 101 39.84 22.50 -0.82
CA VAL A 101 39.00 23.63 -0.39
C VAL A 101 37.55 23.47 -0.85
N LEU A 102 37.32 23.11 -2.11
CA LEU A 102 35.96 22.87 -2.60
C LEU A 102 35.28 21.68 -1.89
N SER A 103 36.04 20.64 -1.54
CA SER A 103 35.59 19.51 -0.71
C SER A 103 35.12 19.94 0.69
N ASN A 104 35.91 20.78 1.38
CA ASN A 104 35.54 21.36 2.68
C ASN A 104 34.30 22.26 2.57
N LYS A 105 34.19 23.05 1.50
CA LYS A 105 33.05 23.93 1.24
C LYS A 105 31.76 23.15 0.97
N LEU A 106 31.86 22.05 0.22
CA LEU A 106 30.76 21.13 -0.05
C LEU A 106 30.34 20.37 1.20
N SER A 107 31.28 19.87 2.02
CA SER A 107 30.94 19.18 3.27
C SER A 107 30.21 20.09 4.25
N GLN A 108 30.63 21.35 4.40
CA GLN A 108 29.93 22.36 5.21
C GLN A 108 28.54 22.73 4.67
N GLN A 109 28.32 22.69 3.35
CA GLN A 109 27.00 22.91 2.75
C GLN A 109 26.07 21.71 2.98
N LEU A 110 26.57 20.48 2.78
CA LEU A 110 25.84 19.26 3.08
C LEU A 110 25.51 19.16 4.58
N GLU A 111 26.44 19.53 5.46
CA GLU A 111 26.25 19.53 6.91
C GLU A 111 25.09 20.44 7.33
N LYS A 112 25.03 21.68 6.84
CA LYS A 112 23.95 22.62 7.16
C LYS A 112 22.58 22.10 6.72
N MET A 113 22.48 21.56 5.49
CA MET A 113 21.22 20.97 5.02
C MET A 113 20.79 19.73 5.83
N ILE A 114 21.76 18.94 6.32
CA ILE A 114 21.49 17.76 7.15
C ILE A 114 21.12 18.16 8.58
N ASP A 115 21.72 19.21 9.14
CA ASP A 115 21.34 19.77 10.44
C ASP A 115 19.95 20.44 10.40
N GLU A 116 19.59 21.11 9.29
CA GLU A 116 18.24 21.63 9.05
C GLU A 116 17.20 20.50 8.97
N LEU A 117 17.48 19.45 8.20
CA LEU A 117 16.66 18.23 8.15
C LEU A 117 16.52 17.58 9.54
N PHE A 118 17.61 17.46 10.26
CA PHE A 118 17.64 16.82 11.58
C PHE A 118 16.86 17.63 12.63
N ALA A 119 16.87 18.96 12.53
CA ALA A 119 16.01 19.83 13.32
C ALA A 119 14.53 19.66 12.96
N GLN A 120 14.19 19.51 11.67
CA GLN A 120 12.83 19.19 11.22
C GLN A 120 12.37 17.83 11.78
N VAL A 121 13.18 16.78 11.64
CA VAL A 121 12.90 15.43 12.17
C VAL A 121 12.77 15.42 13.69
N LYS A 122 13.55 16.24 14.42
CA LYS A 122 13.40 16.43 15.88
C LYS A 122 12.17 17.24 16.29
N SER A 123 11.51 17.94 15.37
CA SER A 123 10.25 18.65 15.61
C SER A 123 8.99 17.81 15.34
N LEU A 124 9.13 16.67 14.66
CA LEU A 124 8.02 15.77 14.34
C LEU A 124 7.50 15.05 15.60
N THR A 125 6.20 15.16 15.85
CA THR A 125 5.50 14.41 16.91
C THR A 125 4.90 13.08 16.41
N GLU A 126 4.71 12.95 15.10
CA GLU A 126 4.15 11.77 14.43
C GLU A 126 5.08 11.33 13.29
N TYR A 127 4.94 10.08 12.81
CA TYR A 127 5.74 9.61 11.68
C TYR A 127 5.18 10.14 10.37
N ASP A 128 6.03 10.85 9.63
CA ASP A 128 5.79 11.29 8.26
C ASP A 128 6.66 10.50 7.27
N ASN A 129 6.05 10.13 6.13
CA ASN A 129 6.74 9.42 5.06
C ASN A 129 7.49 10.37 4.11
N GLU A 130 7.04 11.61 3.93
CA GLU A 130 7.75 12.58 3.08
C GLU A 130 9.13 12.89 3.67
N MET A 131 9.19 13.11 5.00
CA MET A 131 10.45 13.27 5.75
C MET A 131 11.35 12.01 5.70
N TRP A 132 10.79 10.80 5.63
CA TRP A 132 11.57 9.57 5.47
C TRP A 132 12.22 9.49 4.08
N ASP A 133 11.45 9.70 3.02
CA ASP A 133 11.96 9.66 1.65
C ASP A 133 12.93 10.82 1.38
N LEU A 134 12.67 12.01 1.93
CA LEU A 134 13.59 13.15 1.90
C LEU A 134 14.92 12.82 2.59
N THR A 135 14.89 12.20 3.78
CA THR A 135 16.10 11.73 4.50
C THR A 135 16.89 10.71 3.65
N LYS A 136 16.20 9.80 2.95
CA LYS A 136 16.79 8.87 1.99
C LYS A 136 17.46 9.60 0.81
N THR A 137 16.88 10.68 0.28
CA THR A 137 17.59 11.47 -0.76
C THR A 137 18.87 12.12 -0.26
N PHE A 138 18.96 12.53 1.02
CA PHE A 138 20.19 13.05 1.59
C PHE A 138 21.25 11.96 1.83
N TRP A 139 20.82 10.75 2.22
CA TRP A 139 21.71 9.59 2.27
C TRP A 139 22.33 9.27 0.91
N ASP A 140 21.51 9.19 -0.15
CA ASP A 140 22.00 8.94 -1.51
C ASP A 140 22.91 10.08 -2.02
N LYS A 141 22.58 11.36 -1.75
CA LYS A 141 23.47 12.51 -2.08
C LYS A 141 24.85 12.41 -1.41
N VAL A 142 24.90 12.19 -0.09
CA VAL A 142 26.16 12.03 0.66
C VAL A 142 26.94 10.81 0.17
N ASN A 143 26.24 9.73 -0.18
CA ASN A 143 26.88 8.54 -0.71
C ASN A 143 27.45 8.75 -2.13
N ASN A 144 26.76 9.49 -2.99
CA ASN A 144 27.23 9.79 -4.35
C ASN A 144 28.50 10.65 -4.31
N HIS A 145 28.51 11.77 -3.59
CA HIS A 145 29.72 12.60 -3.42
C HIS A 145 30.89 11.85 -2.78
N PHE A 146 30.63 10.82 -1.96
CA PHE A 146 31.66 9.93 -1.45
C PHE A 146 32.19 8.93 -2.51
N GLN A 147 31.34 8.44 -3.41
CA GLN A 147 31.74 7.59 -4.54
C GLN A 147 32.48 8.36 -5.63
N GLU A 148 32.06 9.61 -5.89
CA GLU A 148 32.69 10.58 -6.81
C GLU A 148 34.04 11.10 -6.25
N LYS A 149 34.28 10.87 -4.94
CA LYS A 149 35.48 11.26 -4.17
C LYS A 149 35.58 12.78 -3.88
N ASP A 150 34.48 13.51 -4.02
CA ASP A 150 34.36 14.91 -3.64
C ASP A 150 34.49 15.10 -2.12
N LEU A 151 34.14 14.09 -1.32
CA LEU A 151 34.16 14.14 0.15
C LEU A 151 35.25 13.26 0.77
N THR A 152 35.91 13.78 1.81
CA THR A 152 36.81 12.99 2.65
C THR A 152 36.05 11.90 3.41
N ARG A 153 36.74 10.82 3.78
CA ARG A 153 36.17 9.72 4.57
C ARG A 153 35.64 10.18 5.93
N GLU A 154 36.23 11.22 6.52
CA GLU A 154 35.85 11.76 7.82
C GLU A 154 34.55 12.57 7.72
N HIS A 155 34.45 13.51 6.77
CA HIS A 155 33.20 14.23 6.50
C HIS A 155 32.07 13.27 6.13
N ALA A 156 32.33 12.31 5.23
CA ALA A 156 31.36 11.30 4.82
C ALA A 156 31.02 10.27 5.92
N GLY A 157 31.76 10.25 7.04
CA GLY A 157 31.39 9.55 8.26
C GLY A 157 30.41 10.40 9.08
N MET A 158 30.83 11.59 9.48
CA MET A 158 30.03 12.52 10.32
C MET A 158 28.64 12.80 9.73
N LEU A 159 28.54 13.01 8.41
CA LEU A 159 27.26 13.25 7.74
C LEU A 159 26.37 11.99 7.72
N ARG A 160 26.95 10.80 7.53
CA ARG A 160 26.20 9.54 7.62
C ARG A 160 25.71 9.27 9.04
N ASP A 161 26.52 9.58 10.05
CA ASP A 161 26.13 9.39 11.46
C ASP A 161 24.98 10.33 11.88
N LYS A 162 24.99 11.59 11.44
CA LYS A 162 23.85 12.52 11.60
C LYS A 162 22.58 11.99 10.92
N ILE A 163 22.67 11.50 9.68
CA ILE A 163 21.53 10.91 8.95
C ILE A 163 21.05 9.61 9.64
N ASN A 164 21.96 8.80 10.20
CA ASN A 164 21.61 7.62 10.97
C ASN A 164 20.83 7.97 12.26
N GLU A 165 21.20 9.05 12.97
CA GLU A 165 20.41 9.52 14.12
C GLU A 165 19.00 9.99 13.67
N ALA A 166 18.88 10.72 12.55
CA ALA A 166 17.59 11.10 11.97
C ALA A 166 16.72 9.87 11.64
N PHE A 167 17.28 8.86 10.96
CA PHE A 167 16.57 7.60 10.69
C PHE A 167 16.17 6.86 11.97
N ASN A 168 16.99 6.87 13.02
CA ASN A 168 16.65 6.23 14.30
C ASN A 168 15.48 6.93 15.00
N ILE A 169 15.41 8.27 14.95
CA ILE A 169 14.26 9.05 15.44
C ILE A 169 13.00 8.68 14.65
N LEU A 170 13.05 8.72 13.30
CA LEU A 170 11.90 8.33 12.47
C LEU A 170 11.46 6.87 12.71
N LYS A 171 12.39 5.92 12.85
CA LYS A 171 12.08 4.52 13.22
C LYS A 171 11.35 4.43 14.56
N SER A 172 11.75 5.22 15.56
CA SER A 172 11.10 5.27 16.87
C SER A 172 9.69 5.86 16.84
N LEU A 173 9.48 6.94 16.06
CA LEU A 173 8.16 7.53 15.83
C LEU A 173 7.24 6.54 15.11
N ARG A 174 7.74 5.86 14.06
CA ARG A 174 7.01 4.83 13.32
C ARG A 174 6.57 3.68 14.23
N LYS A 175 7.47 3.20 15.09
CA LYS A 175 7.15 2.15 16.07
C LYS A 175 6.10 2.61 17.09
N SER A 176 6.23 3.83 17.62
CA SER A 176 5.25 4.42 18.53
C SER A 176 3.86 4.51 17.89
N ALA A 177 3.77 5.00 16.65
CA ALA A 177 2.53 5.08 15.89
C ALA A 177 1.92 3.69 15.65
N GLN A 178 2.73 2.69 15.26
CA GLN A 178 2.27 1.31 15.05
C GLN A 178 1.79 0.65 16.35
N GLU A 179 2.44 0.91 17.48
CA GLU A 179 1.99 0.45 18.80
C GLU A 179 0.68 1.12 19.24
N GLN A 180 0.50 2.41 18.96
CA GLN A 180 -0.75 3.12 19.23
C GLN A 180 -1.89 2.58 18.37
N PHE A 181 -1.67 2.46 17.06
CA PHE A 181 -2.61 1.84 16.12
C PHE A 181 -2.99 0.42 16.55
N GLY A 182 -2.03 -0.41 16.96
CA GLY A 182 -2.31 -1.75 17.49
C GLY A 182 -3.20 -1.74 18.74
N LYS A 183 -2.92 -0.84 19.68
CA LYS A 183 -3.71 -0.67 20.93
C LYS A 183 -5.12 -0.13 20.65
N GLU A 184 -5.31 0.68 19.62
CA GLU A 184 -6.64 1.16 19.19
C GLU A 184 -7.42 0.10 18.40
N ALA A 185 -6.78 -0.54 17.43
CA ALA A 185 -7.36 -1.61 16.63
C ALA A 185 -7.82 -2.78 17.51
N GLN A 186 -7.02 -3.19 18.50
CA GLN A 186 -7.40 -4.23 19.45
C GLN A 186 -8.63 -3.82 20.29
N LYS A 187 -8.68 -2.59 20.80
CA LYS A 187 -9.86 -2.10 21.55
C LYS A 187 -11.12 -2.08 20.68
N ALA A 188 -11.01 -1.60 19.44
CA ALA A 188 -12.12 -1.59 18.49
C ALA A 188 -12.58 -3.03 18.15
N PHE A 189 -11.64 -3.95 17.95
CA PHE A 189 -11.91 -5.37 17.74
C PHE A 189 -12.64 -6.01 18.94
N GLU A 190 -12.15 -5.79 20.16
CA GLU A 190 -12.76 -6.31 21.40
C GLU A 190 -14.17 -5.73 21.64
N GLN A 191 -14.39 -4.45 21.34
CA GLN A 191 -15.70 -3.82 21.43
C GLN A 191 -16.70 -4.43 20.42
N ILE A 192 -16.33 -4.50 19.15
CA ILE A 192 -17.22 -4.98 18.08
C ILE A 192 -17.46 -6.49 18.22
N SER A 193 -16.43 -7.31 18.43
CA SER A 193 -16.58 -8.75 18.68
C SER A 193 -17.41 -9.03 19.93
N GLY A 194 -17.20 -8.26 21.01
CA GLY A 194 -18.01 -8.34 22.22
C GLY A 194 -19.47 -7.92 22.03
N GLN A 195 -19.78 -7.01 21.10
CA GLN A 195 -21.15 -6.67 20.72
C GLN A 195 -21.78 -7.77 19.84
N VAL A 196 -21.05 -8.30 18.85
CA VAL A 196 -21.51 -9.42 18.02
C VAL A 196 -21.80 -10.65 18.89
N GLN A 197 -20.91 -11.00 19.83
CA GLN A 197 -21.12 -12.13 20.73
C GLN A 197 -22.35 -11.91 21.64
N LYS A 198 -22.57 -10.71 22.19
CA LYS A 198 -23.80 -10.40 22.96
C LYS A 198 -25.08 -10.56 22.12
N ILE A 199 -25.03 -10.28 20.82
CA ILE A 199 -26.17 -10.52 19.91
C ILE A 199 -26.37 -12.01 19.65
N ILE A 200 -25.29 -12.80 19.54
CA ILE A 200 -25.35 -14.27 19.45
C ILE A 200 -25.89 -14.88 20.75
N ASP A 201 -25.44 -14.43 21.92
CA ASP A 201 -25.86 -14.95 23.23
C ASP A 201 -27.32 -14.61 23.57
N THR A 202 -27.80 -13.45 23.11
CA THR A 202 -29.21 -13.03 23.24
C THR A 202 -30.11 -13.56 22.11
N PHE A 203 -29.57 -14.36 21.19
CA PHE A 203 -30.32 -14.91 20.05
C PHE A 203 -31.33 -15.98 20.49
N SER A 204 -32.56 -15.53 20.77
CA SER A 204 -33.70 -16.42 20.96
C SER A 204 -34.45 -16.66 19.64
N PRO A 205 -34.87 -17.90 19.32
CA PRO A 205 -35.78 -18.19 18.19
C PRO A 205 -37.15 -17.48 18.28
N LYS A 206 -37.47 -16.82 19.40
CA LYS A 206 -38.67 -15.99 19.59
C LYS A 206 -38.39 -14.49 19.51
N ALA A 207 -37.14 -14.07 19.34
CA ALA A 207 -36.77 -12.66 19.23
C ALA A 207 -37.15 -12.08 17.86
N ASN A 208 -37.16 -10.75 17.75
CA ASN A 208 -37.40 -10.05 16.49
C ASN A 208 -36.20 -10.23 15.53
N LEU A 209 -36.21 -11.32 14.74
CA LEU A 209 -35.17 -11.68 13.77
C LEU A 209 -34.89 -10.60 12.71
N ASN A 210 -35.80 -9.63 12.54
CA ASN A 210 -35.57 -8.40 11.76
C ASN A 210 -34.63 -7.44 12.50
N PHE A 211 -35.01 -7.01 13.70
CA PHE A 211 -34.21 -6.11 14.55
C PHE A 211 -32.78 -6.63 14.78
N VAL A 212 -32.62 -7.91 15.11
CA VAL A 212 -31.30 -8.54 15.32
C VAL A 212 -30.39 -8.44 14.08
N PHE A 213 -30.96 -8.64 12.89
CA PHE A 213 -30.22 -8.57 11.62
C PHE A 213 -29.82 -7.14 11.26
N ASP A 214 -30.69 -6.17 11.54
CA ASP A 214 -30.40 -4.76 11.28
C ASP A 214 -29.43 -4.17 12.34
N GLN A 215 -29.32 -4.77 13.54
CA GLN A 215 -28.20 -4.53 14.46
C GLN A 215 -26.89 -5.10 13.92
N LEU A 216 -26.87 -6.36 13.42
CA LEU A 216 -25.67 -6.95 12.82
C LEU A 216 -25.16 -6.16 11.60
N LYS A 217 -26.06 -5.57 10.79
CA LYS A 217 -25.68 -4.64 9.71
C LYS A 217 -24.95 -3.40 10.23
N LYS A 218 -25.43 -2.77 11.30
CA LYS A 218 -24.77 -1.59 11.89
C LYS A 218 -23.38 -1.94 12.39
N LEU A 219 -23.23 -3.08 13.08
CA LEU A 219 -21.91 -3.58 13.49
C LEU A 219 -21.01 -3.92 12.29
N GLN A 220 -21.56 -4.37 11.16
CA GLN A 220 -20.80 -4.57 9.93
C GLN A 220 -20.34 -3.24 9.30
N GLU A 221 -21.19 -2.22 9.27
CA GLU A 221 -20.80 -0.87 8.83
C GLU A 221 -19.74 -0.24 9.74
N GLU A 222 -19.89 -0.41 11.06
CA GLU A 222 -18.93 0.04 12.07
C GLU A 222 -17.59 -0.70 11.93
N ALA A 223 -17.60 -2.03 11.74
CA ALA A 223 -16.40 -2.84 11.48
C ALA A 223 -15.68 -2.47 10.19
N ASN A 224 -16.42 -2.11 9.14
CA ASN A 224 -15.84 -1.64 7.87
C ASN A 224 -15.13 -0.29 8.05
N LYS A 225 -15.75 0.64 8.80
CA LYS A 225 -15.22 1.98 9.09
C LYS A 225 -14.08 1.98 10.12
N ALA A 226 -14.00 0.96 10.98
CA ALA A 226 -12.99 0.87 12.03
C ALA A 226 -11.55 0.75 11.48
N ARG A 227 -10.60 1.40 12.17
CA ARG A 227 -9.16 1.27 11.92
C ARG A 227 -8.66 -0.07 12.48
N LEU A 228 -8.77 -1.11 11.65
CA LEU A 228 -8.41 -2.50 11.99
C LEU A 228 -7.35 -3.04 11.04
N GLY A 229 -6.44 -3.86 11.57
CA GLY A 229 -5.51 -4.69 10.78
C GLY A 229 -6.23 -5.80 10.00
N ALA A 230 -5.62 -6.27 8.91
CA ALA A 230 -6.25 -7.19 7.96
C ALA A 230 -6.76 -8.50 8.61
N GLU A 231 -5.99 -9.08 9.53
CA GLU A 231 -6.37 -10.31 10.23
C GLU A 231 -7.59 -10.10 11.16
N MET A 232 -7.61 -9.00 11.91
CA MET A 232 -8.74 -8.63 12.77
C MET A 232 -10.01 -8.38 11.94
N ARG A 233 -9.90 -7.72 10.77
CA ARG A 233 -11.02 -7.56 9.83
C ARG A 233 -11.55 -8.92 9.36
N LYS A 234 -10.67 -9.85 8.98
CA LYS A 234 -11.05 -11.21 8.57
C LYS A 234 -11.77 -11.97 9.69
N GLN A 235 -11.25 -11.91 10.91
CA GLN A 235 -11.88 -12.55 12.08
C GLN A 235 -13.27 -11.96 12.38
N LEU A 236 -13.44 -10.63 12.36
CA LEU A 236 -14.76 -10.01 12.51
C LEU A 236 -15.72 -10.38 11.37
N TYR A 237 -15.23 -10.46 10.12
CA TYR A 237 -16.03 -10.88 8.97
C TYR A 237 -16.52 -12.33 9.11
N GLU A 238 -15.67 -13.25 9.57
CA GLU A 238 -16.07 -14.63 9.86
C GLU A 238 -17.09 -14.70 11.02
N LEU A 239 -16.89 -13.96 12.12
CA LEU A 239 -17.85 -13.89 13.23
C LEU A 239 -19.21 -13.29 12.82
N LEU A 240 -19.21 -12.18 12.08
CA LEU A 240 -20.42 -11.53 11.56
C LEU A 240 -21.17 -12.44 10.58
N ASN A 241 -20.46 -13.12 9.68
CA ASN A 241 -21.09 -14.08 8.76
C ASN A 241 -21.74 -15.24 9.51
N ASN A 242 -21.06 -15.83 10.50
CA ASN A 242 -21.63 -16.89 11.34
C ASN A 242 -22.92 -16.41 12.04
N ALA A 243 -22.93 -15.20 12.60
CA ALA A 243 -24.12 -14.59 13.20
C ALA A 243 -25.25 -14.38 12.17
N PHE A 244 -24.94 -13.83 11.00
CA PHE A 244 -25.90 -13.65 9.91
C PHE A 244 -26.48 -14.99 9.41
N GLU A 245 -25.68 -16.05 9.30
CA GLU A 245 -26.15 -17.37 8.91
C GLU A 245 -27.08 -18.00 9.95
N MET A 246 -26.79 -17.86 11.25
CA MET A 246 -27.70 -18.30 12.32
C MET A 246 -29.06 -17.60 12.24
N VAL A 247 -29.07 -16.26 12.12
CA VAL A 247 -30.29 -15.46 12.00
C VAL A 247 -31.07 -15.83 10.72
N LYS A 248 -30.38 -15.99 9.60
CA LYS A 248 -30.96 -16.38 8.31
C LYS A 248 -31.56 -17.79 8.33
N ALA A 249 -30.88 -18.75 8.96
CA ALA A 249 -31.38 -20.11 9.12
C ALA A 249 -32.67 -20.15 9.95
N GLU A 250 -32.75 -19.39 11.05
CA GLU A 250 -33.96 -19.38 11.88
C GLU A 250 -35.13 -18.63 11.21
N ARG A 251 -34.87 -17.56 10.45
CA ARG A 251 -35.89 -16.92 9.59
C ARG A 251 -36.49 -17.91 8.59
N GLN A 252 -35.65 -18.73 7.95
CA GLN A 252 -36.09 -19.73 6.99
C GLN A 252 -36.92 -20.85 7.66
N LYS A 253 -36.48 -21.38 8.81
CA LYS A 253 -37.28 -22.33 9.61
C LYS A 253 -38.62 -21.75 10.05
N SER A 254 -38.65 -20.48 10.44
CA SER A 254 -39.88 -19.77 10.81
C SER A 254 -40.84 -19.65 9.62
N GLY A 255 -40.35 -19.21 8.45
CA GLY A 255 -41.14 -19.15 7.21
C GLY A 255 -41.73 -20.51 6.80
N LEU A 256 -40.92 -21.57 6.85
CA LEU A 256 -41.37 -22.94 6.61
C LEU A 256 -42.48 -23.35 7.59
N ARG A 257 -42.30 -23.14 8.90
CA ARG A 257 -43.32 -23.44 9.93
C ARG A 257 -44.62 -22.67 9.71
N HIS A 258 -44.56 -21.40 9.30
CA HIS A 258 -45.78 -20.64 8.99
C HIS A 258 -46.52 -21.20 7.77
N LEU A 259 -45.78 -21.66 6.75
CA LEU A 259 -46.34 -22.27 5.55
C LEU A 259 -46.93 -23.67 5.83
N GLU A 260 -46.24 -24.50 6.62
CA GLU A 260 -46.72 -25.81 7.10
C GLU A 260 -48.00 -25.68 7.92
N ASN A 261 -48.04 -24.73 8.87
CA ASN A 261 -49.25 -24.44 9.65
C ASN A 261 -50.42 -23.96 8.79
N ARG A 262 -50.15 -23.16 7.74
CA ARG A 262 -51.18 -22.72 6.78
C ARG A 262 -51.72 -23.88 5.93
N ILE A 263 -50.85 -24.78 5.47
CA ILE A 263 -51.25 -25.98 4.73
C ILE A 263 -52.11 -26.89 5.61
N LYS A 264 -51.68 -27.15 6.86
CA LYS A 264 -52.44 -27.94 7.83
C LYS A 264 -53.81 -27.32 8.12
N GLY A 265 -53.86 -26.02 8.37
CA GLY A 265 -55.13 -25.31 8.59
C GLY A 265 -56.10 -25.43 7.41
N LEU A 266 -55.61 -25.39 6.18
CA LEU A 266 -56.43 -25.62 4.99
C LEU A 266 -56.85 -27.09 4.83
N GLN A 267 -55.99 -28.06 5.16
CA GLN A 267 -56.35 -29.48 5.20
C GLN A 267 -57.48 -29.74 6.21
N ASP A 268 -57.39 -29.14 7.41
CA ASP A 268 -58.43 -29.23 8.45
C ASP A 268 -59.77 -28.59 8.00
N VAL A 269 -59.74 -27.56 7.14
CA VAL A 269 -60.95 -26.94 6.55
C VAL A 269 -61.51 -27.77 5.38
N ILE A 270 -60.65 -28.31 4.52
CA ILE A 270 -61.05 -29.18 3.40
C ILE A 270 -61.72 -30.44 3.93
N ALA A 271 -61.15 -31.11 4.94
CA ALA A 271 -61.76 -32.30 5.57
C ALA A 271 -63.14 -32.01 6.20
N ARG A 272 -63.35 -30.79 6.72
CA ARG A 272 -64.67 -30.34 7.21
C ARG A 272 -65.66 -30.10 6.06
N MET A 273 -65.19 -29.56 4.94
CA MET A 273 -66.02 -29.35 3.74
C MET A 273 -66.41 -30.69 3.11
N GLU A 274 -65.46 -31.63 2.95
CA GLU A 274 -65.70 -33.00 2.48
C GLU A 274 -66.73 -33.72 3.34
N LYS A 275 -66.61 -33.63 4.68
CA LYS A 275 -67.60 -34.18 5.62
C LYS A 275 -68.99 -33.58 5.39
N SER A 276 -69.09 -32.26 5.22
CA SER A 276 -70.38 -31.59 4.98
C SER A 276 -70.99 -31.92 3.61
N ILE A 277 -70.17 -32.04 2.55
CA ILE A 277 -70.61 -32.50 1.22
C ILE A 277 -71.11 -33.95 1.28
N LYS A 278 -70.46 -34.80 2.09
CA LYS A 278 -70.90 -36.18 2.33
C LYS A 278 -72.22 -36.24 3.11
N GLU A 279 -72.42 -35.36 4.08
CA GLU A 279 -73.68 -35.23 4.84
C GLU A 279 -74.83 -34.76 3.94
N ASP A 280 -74.62 -33.70 3.14
CA ASP A 280 -75.58 -33.23 2.14
C ASP A 280 -75.93 -34.31 1.10
N ASN A 281 -74.94 -35.06 0.59
CA ASN A 281 -75.17 -36.15 -0.35
C ASN A 281 -75.97 -37.31 0.26
N ASN A 282 -75.77 -37.60 1.55
CA ASN A 282 -76.59 -38.61 2.25
C ASN A 282 -78.04 -38.15 2.36
N GLU A 283 -78.28 -36.87 2.71
CA GLU A 283 -79.63 -36.30 2.78
C GLU A 283 -80.29 -36.21 1.39
N LEU A 284 -79.55 -35.86 0.33
CA LEU A 284 -80.03 -35.89 -1.06
C LEU A 284 -80.52 -37.29 -1.44
N ASN A 285 -79.74 -38.34 -1.13
CA ASN A 285 -80.11 -39.72 -1.41
C ASN A 285 -81.29 -40.19 -0.54
N PHE A 286 -81.39 -39.75 0.72
CA PHE A 286 -82.53 -40.00 1.60
C PHE A 286 -83.83 -39.40 1.03
N GLN A 287 -83.82 -38.13 0.61
CA GLN A 287 -84.98 -37.48 -0.01
C GLN A 287 -85.35 -38.15 -1.36
N LYS A 288 -84.35 -38.51 -2.18
CA LYS A 288 -84.55 -39.21 -3.46
C LYS A 288 -85.21 -40.57 -3.29
N ASN A 289 -84.72 -41.39 -2.36
CA ASN A 289 -85.32 -42.70 -2.06
C ASN A 289 -86.73 -42.54 -1.48
N ARG A 290 -86.94 -41.54 -0.62
CA ARG A 290 -88.26 -41.27 -0.03
C ARG A 290 -89.28 -40.75 -1.05
N LEU A 291 -88.85 -40.01 -2.08
CA LEU A 291 -89.71 -39.58 -3.19
C LEU A 291 -90.27 -40.77 -3.99
N GLN A 292 -89.45 -41.80 -4.25
CA GLN A 292 -89.87 -43.02 -4.96
C GLN A 292 -91.00 -43.80 -4.26
N HIS A 293 -91.21 -43.56 -2.96
CA HIS A 293 -92.23 -44.21 -2.14
C HIS A 293 -93.34 -43.24 -1.67
N THR A 294 -93.51 -42.09 -2.35
CA THR A 294 -94.46 -41.04 -1.96
C THR A 294 -95.60 -40.93 -2.97
N SER A 295 -96.84 -41.10 -2.52
CA SER A 295 -98.06 -41.03 -3.33
C SER A 295 -98.74 -39.65 -3.35
N GLY A 296 -98.48 -38.79 -2.36
CA GLY A 296 -99.10 -37.47 -2.25
C GLY A 296 -98.40 -36.40 -3.11
N GLN A 297 -99.12 -35.75 -4.02
CA GLN A 297 -98.58 -34.75 -4.96
C GLN A 297 -97.84 -33.59 -4.27
N LEU A 298 -98.45 -32.98 -3.25
CA LEU A 298 -97.84 -31.88 -2.49
C LEU A 298 -96.62 -32.34 -1.67
N GLU A 299 -96.67 -33.58 -1.15
CA GLU A 299 -95.55 -34.21 -0.46
C GLU A 299 -94.37 -34.55 -1.40
N ALA A 300 -94.65 -34.86 -2.66
CA ALA A 300 -93.64 -35.05 -3.70
C ALA A 300 -92.99 -33.71 -4.08
N GLN A 301 -93.79 -32.67 -4.33
CA GLN A 301 -93.30 -31.30 -4.60
C GLN A 301 -92.42 -30.75 -3.46
N LEU A 302 -92.79 -30.99 -2.20
CA LEU A 302 -91.98 -30.59 -1.04
C LEU A 302 -90.63 -31.32 -0.97
N ARG A 303 -90.57 -32.60 -1.35
CA ARG A 303 -89.31 -33.35 -1.44
C ARG A 303 -88.46 -32.87 -2.63
N GLU A 304 -89.08 -32.57 -3.76
CA GLU A 304 -88.39 -32.04 -4.93
C GLU A 304 -87.75 -30.67 -4.64
N ALA A 305 -88.49 -29.74 -4.02
CA ALA A 305 -87.94 -28.46 -3.58
C ALA A 305 -86.78 -28.63 -2.58
N LYS A 306 -86.88 -29.58 -1.63
CA LYS A 306 -85.77 -29.92 -0.72
C LYS A 306 -84.56 -30.47 -1.49
N MET A 307 -84.73 -31.38 -2.45
CA MET A 307 -83.62 -31.87 -3.27
C MET A 307 -82.98 -30.76 -4.10
N GLN A 308 -83.75 -29.82 -4.65
CA GLN A 308 -83.22 -28.66 -5.37
C GLN A 308 -82.41 -27.73 -4.43
N MET A 309 -82.89 -27.49 -3.21
CA MET A 309 -82.15 -26.74 -2.18
C MET A 309 -80.83 -27.43 -1.79
N ILE A 310 -80.84 -28.76 -1.62
CA ILE A 310 -79.62 -29.51 -1.29
C ILE A 310 -78.63 -29.50 -2.46
N LYS A 311 -79.10 -29.59 -3.71
CA LYS A 311 -78.24 -29.48 -4.90
C LYS A 311 -77.53 -28.13 -4.99
N THR A 312 -78.22 -27.01 -4.81
CA THR A 312 -77.55 -25.68 -4.87
C THR A 312 -76.58 -25.45 -3.70
N GLN A 313 -76.82 -26.09 -2.55
CA GLN A 313 -75.85 -26.13 -1.44
C GLN A 313 -74.63 -26.99 -1.79
N LEU A 314 -74.83 -28.18 -2.36
CA LEU A 314 -73.75 -29.05 -2.86
C LEU A 314 -72.90 -28.35 -3.91
N GLU A 315 -73.50 -27.82 -4.97
CA GLU A 315 -72.81 -27.08 -6.05
C GLU A 315 -71.96 -25.93 -5.48
N SER A 316 -72.48 -25.20 -4.49
CA SER A 316 -71.72 -24.14 -3.81
C SER A 316 -70.56 -24.66 -2.95
N LYS A 317 -70.73 -25.80 -2.27
CA LYS A 317 -69.68 -26.42 -1.44
C LYS A 317 -68.60 -27.09 -2.30
N GLU A 318 -68.98 -27.77 -3.39
CA GLU A 318 -68.09 -28.41 -4.35
C GLU A 318 -67.23 -27.38 -5.10
N ALA A 319 -67.83 -26.26 -5.54
CA ALA A 319 -67.08 -25.15 -6.13
C ALA A 319 -66.03 -24.55 -5.16
N LYS A 320 -66.40 -24.38 -3.88
CA LYS A 320 -65.47 -23.93 -2.81
C LYS A 320 -64.38 -24.95 -2.52
N LEU A 321 -64.71 -26.25 -2.51
CA LEU A 321 -63.74 -27.32 -2.32
C LEU A 321 -62.72 -27.35 -3.47
N ALA A 322 -63.16 -27.21 -4.71
CA ALA A 322 -62.29 -27.17 -5.89
C ALA A 322 -61.32 -25.97 -5.85
N ASP A 323 -61.73 -24.82 -5.31
CA ASP A 323 -60.86 -23.66 -5.11
C ASP A 323 -59.88 -23.84 -3.92
N MET A 324 -60.34 -24.42 -2.81
CA MET A 324 -59.47 -24.77 -1.68
C MET A 324 -58.40 -25.80 -2.07
N LEU A 325 -58.72 -26.79 -2.92
CA LEU A 325 -57.73 -27.72 -3.45
C LEU A 325 -56.66 -27.03 -4.31
N LYS A 326 -57.05 -26.08 -5.18
CA LYS A 326 -56.09 -25.28 -5.98
C LYS A 326 -55.16 -24.44 -5.09
N THR A 327 -55.68 -23.81 -4.04
CA THR A 327 -54.83 -23.06 -3.10
C THR A 327 -53.93 -23.97 -2.27
N LEU A 328 -54.38 -25.17 -1.89
CA LEU A 328 -53.55 -26.19 -1.25
C LEU A 328 -52.43 -26.69 -2.17
N GLU A 329 -52.71 -26.91 -3.46
CA GLU A 329 -51.67 -27.26 -4.45
C GLU A 329 -50.64 -26.13 -4.59
N GLY A 330 -51.09 -24.88 -4.73
CA GLY A 330 -50.23 -23.70 -4.79
C GLY A 330 -49.31 -23.58 -3.57
N LEU A 331 -49.84 -23.79 -2.37
CA LEU A 331 -49.06 -23.75 -1.13
C LEU A 331 -48.10 -24.93 -0.98
N ASN A 332 -48.48 -26.15 -1.40
CA ASN A 332 -47.56 -27.28 -1.46
C ASN A 332 -46.44 -27.07 -2.48
N ASN A 333 -46.70 -26.38 -3.58
CA ASN A 333 -45.68 -26.03 -4.56
C ASN A 333 -44.77 -24.91 -4.07
N GLN A 334 -45.27 -23.93 -3.30
CA GLN A 334 -44.45 -22.98 -2.55
C GLN A 334 -43.59 -23.67 -1.48
N LEU A 335 -44.14 -24.63 -0.73
CA LEU A 335 -43.41 -25.42 0.27
C LEU A 335 -42.23 -26.16 -0.36
N LYS A 336 -42.46 -26.85 -1.50
CA LYS A 336 -41.39 -27.53 -2.26
C LYS A 336 -40.33 -26.56 -2.77
N GLN A 337 -40.67 -25.31 -3.08
CA GLN A 337 -39.70 -24.29 -3.50
C GLN A 337 -38.87 -23.77 -2.32
N GLU A 338 -39.49 -23.43 -1.19
CA GLU A 338 -38.78 -22.98 0.02
C GLU A 338 -37.93 -24.10 0.64
N GLN A 339 -38.41 -25.35 0.67
CA GLN A 339 -37.62 -26.50 1.12
C GLN A 339 -36.39 -26.74 0.22
N LYS A 340 -36.51 -26.54 -1.11
CA LYS A 340 -35.35 -26.57 -2.03
C LYS A 340 -34.38 -25.42 -1.79
N ARG A 341 -34.87 -24.21 -1.52
CA ARG A 341 -34.04 -23.04 -1.16
C ARG A 341 -33.28 -23.29 0.15
N TYR A 342 -33.96 -23.80 1.17
CA TYR A 342 -33.38 -24.18 2.46
C TYR A 342 -32.34 -25.29 2.34
N GLY A 343 -32.66 -26.38 1.64
CA GLY A 343 -31.74 -27.51 1.41
C GLY A 343 -30.50 -27.13 0.60
N ASN A 344 -30.63 -26.23 -0.38
CA ASN A 344 -29.47 -25.72 -1.13
C ASN A 344 -28.61 -24.75 -0.31
N ALA A 345 -29.20 -24.01 0.65
CA ALA A 345 -28.46 -23.15 1.57
C ALA A 345 -27.65 -23.96 2.59
N THR A 346 -28.28 -24.93 3.27
CA THR A 346 -27.61 -25.79 4.25
C THR A 346 -26.67 -26.81 3.60
N GLY A 347 -26.96 -27.27 2.38
CA GLY A 347 -26.13 -28.22 1.64
C GLY A 347 -24.74 -27.69 1.23
N LYS A 348 -24.55 -26.37 1.14
CA LYS A 348 -23.23 -25.77 0.90
C LYS A 348 -22.32 -25.84 2.13
N GLN A 349 -22.87 -25.60 3.32
CA GLN A 349 -22.13 -25.61 4.60
C GLN A 349 -21.49 -26.98 4.94
N ALA A 350 -21.89 -28.06 4.26
CA ALA A 350 -21.37 -29.41 4.48
C ALA A 350 -20.13 -29.79 3.65
N LYS A 351 -19.70 -28.97 2.68
CA LYS A 351 -18.58 -29.31 1.76
C LYS A 351 -17.32 -28.46 1.88
N GLU A 352 -17.38 -27.31 2.55
CA GLU A 352 -16.24 -26.39 2.68
C GLU A 352 -15.51 -26.57 4.03
N LYS A 353 -15.04 -27.80 4.28
CA LYS A 353 -13.89 -28.06 5.15
C LYS A 353 -12.72 -28.49 4.26
N PRO A 354 -11.62 -27.72 4.18
CA PRO A 354 -10.50 -28.06 3.31
C PRO A 354 -9.78 -29.31 3.80
N ALA A 355 -9.89 -30.41 3.05
CA ALA A 355 -9.10 -31.62 3.28
C ALA A 355 -7.70 -31.42 2.70
N GLU A 356 -6.68 -31.41 3.56
CA GLU A 356 -5.29 -31.22 3.20
C GLU A 356 -4.69 -32.48 2.53
N LYS A 357 -3.78 -32.28 1.55
CA LYS A 357 -2.90 -33.31 0.92
C LYS A 357 -3.66 -34.39 0.10
N LYS A 358 -3.36 -34.63 -1.18
CA LYS A 358 -2.01 -34.77 -1.80
C LYS A 358 -1.95 -34.27 -3.24
N ASN A 359 -0.71 -34.07 -3.70
CA ASN A 359 -0.31 -33.75 -5.07
C ASN A 359 0.35 -34.97 -5.76
N LEU A 360 0.81 -34.80 -7.01
CA LEU A 360 1.47 -35.78 -7.92
C LEU A 360 0.54 -36.83 -8.55
N ASP A 361 0.74 -37.27 -9.80
CA ASP A 361 1.46 -36.72 -10.97
C ASP A 361 1.10 -37.54 -12.23
N ARG A 362 0.96 -36.92 -13.41
CA ARG A 362 1.53 -37.41 -14.69
C ARG A 362 1.26 -36.50 -15.91
N ASP A 363 2.15 -36.63 -16.89
CA ASP A 363 2.41 -35.70 -17.98
C ASP A 363 2.29 -36.33 -19.40
N LYS A 364 2.23 -35.48 -20.43
CA LYS A 364 2.39 -35.72 -21.90
C LYS A 364 1.37 -36.61 -22.63
N LYS A 365 0.65 -35.98 -23.57
CA LYS A 365 1.06 -35.97 -25.01
C LYS A 365 0.34 -34.90 -25.86
N ARG A 366 0.88 -34.62 -27.06
CA ARG A 366 0.52 -33.52 -27.97
C ARG A 366 -0.53 -33.90 -29.04
N SER A 367 -1.16 -32.86 -29.60
CA SER A 367 -2.13 -32.82 -30.73
C SER A 367 -1.57 -33.34 -32.07
N PRO A 368 -2.42 -33.44 -33.13
CA PRO A 368 -2.52 -32.29 -34.05
C PRO A 368 -3.90 -32.01 -34.73
N ASN A 369 -4.26 -30.71 -34.73
CA ASN A 369 -4.74 -29.90 -35.88
C ASN A 369 -5.99 -30.29 -36.72
N LYS A 370 -7.00 -29.39 -36.81
CA LYS A 370 -7.36 -28.71 -38.08
C LYS A 370 -8.38 -27.54 -38.01
N ASP A 371 -8.01 -26.45 -38.68
CA ASP A 371 -8.79 -25.52 -39.53
C ASP A 371 -10.29 -25.21 -39.26
N LYS A 372 -10.60 -23.95 -38.90
CA LYS A 372 -11.26 -23.00 -39.83
C LYS A 372 -11.17 -21.53 -39.39
N LYS A 373 -11.53 -20.60 -40.30
CA LYS A 373 -11.10 -19.18 -40.34
C LYS A 373 -12.21 -18.20 -40.73
N THR A 374 -12.35 -17.11 -39.98
CA THR A 374 -12.98 -15.78 -40.23
C THR A 374 -12.44 -14.80 -39.17
N THR A 375 -12.26 -13.48 -39.27
CA THR A 375 -12.30 -12.44 -40.35
C THR A 375 -13.60 -12.27 -41.13
N ALA A 376 -14.25 -11.10 -41.22
CA ALA A 376 -14.00 -9.73 -40.70
C ALA A 376 -15.40 -9.09 -40.38
N GLY A 377 -15.63 -7.83 -39.98
CA GLY A 377 -14.80 -6.63 -39.71
C GLY A 377 -15.46 -5.37 -40.30
N THR A 378 -15.49 -4.25 -39.54
CA THR A 378 -15.98 -2.90 -39.95
C THR A 378 -17.50 -2.84 -40.29
N GLU A 379 -18.25 -1.72 -40.31
CA GLU A 379 -18.00 -0.27 -40.24
C GLU A 379 -19.01 0.47 -39.33
N THR A 380 -18.67 1.67 -38.85
CA THR A 380 -19.62 2.71 -38.41
C THR A 380 -20.09 3.53 -39.61
N PRO A 381 -21.31 4.09 -39.56
CA PRO A 381 -21.45 5.49 -39.95
C PRO A 381 -22.28 6.33 -38.97
N GLU A 382 -21.79 7.56 -38.76
CA GLU A 382 -22.50 8.75 -38.28
C GLU A 382 -23.17 9.40 -39.54
N ILE A 383 -24.28 10.14 -39.49
CA ILE A 383 -24.40 11.61 -39.24
C ILE A 383 -25.90 12.00 -39.51
N GLU A 384 -26.43 13.03 -38.83
CA GLU A 384 -27.66 13.83 -39.15
C GLU A 384 -29.06 13.13 -39.20
N ALA A 385 -30.20 13.81 -38.98
CA ALA A 385 -30.50 15.07 -38.28
C ALA A 385 -32.02 15.15 -37.95
N ALA A 386 -32.38 15.81 -36.84
CA ALA A 386 -33.74 16.32 -36.61
C ALA A 386 -33.74 17.48 -35.59
N THR A 387 -34.25 18.63 -36.03
CA THR A 387 -34.42 19.88 -35.27
C THR A 387 -35.58 19.78 -34.27
N GLU A 388 -35.45 20.40 -33.09
CA GLU A 388 -36.50 21.31 -32.56
C GLU A 388 -35.99 22.18 -31.40
N GLN A 389 -36.59 23.36 -31.26
CA GLN A 389 -36.37 24.39 -30.22
C GLN A 389 -37.70 24.54 -29.43
N PRO A 390 -37.74 25.07 -28.19
CA PRO A 390 -37.70 26.53 -28.05
C PRO A 390 -37.15 27.12 -26.72
N ASP A 391 -36.90 28.43 -26.81
CA ASP A 391 -37.05 29.50 -25.81
C ASP A 391 -36.59 29.41 -24.33
N ASN A 392 -35.72 30.39 -24.05
CA ASN A 392 -35.58 31.28 -22.89
C ASN A 392 -36.92 31.64 -22.18
N THR A 393 -37.01 32.21 -20.97
CA THR A 393 -36.27 33.41 -20.52
C THR A 393 -36.35 33.64 -19.00
N THR A 394 -35.29 34.23 -18.42
CA THR A 394 -35.23 35.11 -17.22
C THR A 394 -35.91 34.72 -15.91
N ALA A 395 -35.09 34.64 -14.86
CA ALA A 395 -35.19 35.55 -13.72
C ALA A 395 -33.78 35.93 -13.22
N GLU A 396 -33.55 37.22 -12.95
CA GLU A 396 -32.36 37.74 -12.24
C GLU A 396 -32.57 37.53 -10.71
N ASP A 397 -31.61 37.67 -9.79
CA ASP A 397 -30.75 38.84 -9.56
C ASP A 397 -29.65 38.55 -8.48
N THR A 398 -28.74 39.51 -8.33
CA THR A 398 -27.72 39.71 -7.28
C THR A 398 -26.44 38.87 -7.30
N ALA A 399 -25.32 39.55 -7.04
CA ALA A 399 -23.98 39.00 -6.99
C ALA A 399 -23.44 38.99 -5.55
N GLY A 400 -22.55 38.03 -5.25
CA GLY A 400 -21.83 37.96 -3.98
C GLY A 400 -20.67 36.97 -4.08
N GLY A 401 -19.44 37.47 -4.25
CA GLY A 401 -18.25 36.65 -4.36
C GLY A 401 -17.55 36.45 -3.02
N SER A 402 -17.23 35.20 -2.69
CA SER A 402 -16.28 34.84 -1.63
C SER A 402 -15.62 33.50 -2.00
N GLN A 403 -14.29 33.51 -2.19
CA GLN A 403 -13.49 32.32 -2.41
C GLN A 403 -13.12 31.66 -1.07
N ASP A 404 -12.79 30.37 -1.16
CA ASP A 404 -12.13 29.56 -0.11
C ASP A 404 -12.98 29.31 1.16
N LEU A 405 -12.80 28.21 1.90
CA LEU A 405 -11.71 27.23 1.90
C LEU A 405 -12.23 25.81 1.65
N ILE A 406 -11.65 25.10 0.67
CA ILE A 406 -11.70 23.64 0.64
C ILE A 406 -10.55 23.14 1.51
N LEU A 407 -10.88 22.59 2.68
CA LEU A 407 -9.92 21.82 3.47
C LEU A 407 -9.47 20.60 2.65
N PRO A 408 -8.16 20.36 2.46
CA PRO A 408 -7.70 19.20 1.71
C PRO A 408 -8.13 17.91 2.41
N GLU A 409 -8.70 16.98 1.65
CA GLU A 409 -9.06 15.65 2.15
C GLU A 409 -7.77 14.92 2.56
N ILE A 410 -7.59 14.73 3.87
CA ILE A 410 -6.40 14.07 4.43
C ILE A 410 -6.40 12.62 3.94
N GLN A 411 -5.58 12.34 2.92
CA GLN A 411 -5.30 11.00 2.45
C GLN A 411 -4.51 10.27 3.54
N HIS A 412 -5.23 9.67 4.48
CA HIS A 412 -4.65 8.77 5.46
C HIS A 412 -4.10 7.54 4.74
N HIS A 413 -2.83 7.61 4.34
CA HIS A 413 -2.11 6.47 3.78
C HIS A 413 -2.23 5.28 4.75
N PHE A 414 -2.81 4.22 4.23
CA PHE A 414 -2.89 2.94 4.92
C PHE A 414 -1.47 2.40 5.00
N TYR A 415 -0.83 2.57 6.16
CA TYR A 415 0.48 1.97 6.43
C TYR A 415 0.34 0.45 6.41
N GLU A 416 0.60 -0.14 5.24
CA GLU A 416 0.86 -1.56 5.13
C GLU A 416 2.05 -1.92 6.03
N PRO A 417 2.05 -3.11 6.65
CA PRO A 417 3.21 -3.62 7.36
C PRO A 417 4.30 -4.02 6.35
N VAL A 418 4.98 -3.01 5.81
CA VAL A 418 6.26 -3.14 5.10
C VAL A 418 7.14 -4.04 5.95
N GLN A 419 7.61 -5.14 5.36
CA GLN A 419 8.40 -6.13 6.07
C GLN A 419 9.72 -5.48 6.52
N GLU A 420 10.22 -5.83 7.71
CA GLU A 420 11.48 -5.23 8.22
C GLU A 420 12.66 -5.52 7.27
N THR A 421 12.56 -6.61 6.51
CA THR A 421 13.45 -6.99 5.40
C THR A 421 13.70 -5.88 4.39
N ASP A 422 12.71 -5.03 4.10
CA ASP A 422 12.79 -4.07 3.00
C ASP A 422 13.66 -2.87 3.38
N VAL A 423 13.84 -2.61 4.68
CA VAL A 423 14.72 -1.56 5.20
C VAL A 423 16.13 -2.08 5.40
N GLU A 424 16.29 -3.35 5.77
CA GLU A 424 17.60 -4.02 5.84
C GLU A 424 18.19 -4.19 4.43
N LEU A 425 17.41 -4.62 3.42
CA LEU A 425 17.82 -4.62 2.01
C LEU A 425 18.37 -3.26 1.58
N TYR A 426 17.66 -2.16 1.88
CA TYR A 426 18.10 -0.81 1.50
C TYR A 426 19.39 -0.34 2.20
N MET A 427 19.81 -0.97 3.29
CA MET A 427 21.08 -0.72 3.97
C MET A 427 22.18 -1.73 3.55
N GLU A 428 21.81 -2.94 3.13
CA GLU A 428 22.75 -4.01 2.76
C GLU A 428 23.03 -4.13 1.25
N GLU A 429 22.08 -3.83 0.34
CA GLU A 429 22.26 -4.01 -1.12
C GLU A 429 23.28 -3.05 -1.76
N LYS A 430 23.74 -2.03 -1.04
CA LYS A 430 24.89 -1.20 -1.43
C LYS A 430 26.21 -1.62 -0.76
N THR A 431 26.27 -2.80 -0.15
CA THR A 431 27.55 -3.46 0.15
C THR A 431 28.22 -3.89 -1.16
N VAL A 432 29.23 -3.13 -1.57
CA VAL A 432 30.06 -3.49 -2.72
C VAL A 432 30.68 -4.87 -2.46
N LYS A 433 30.53 -5.81 -3.41
CA LYS A 433 31.18 -7.12 -3.32
C LYS A 433 32.66 -6.93 -2.98
N PRO A 434 33.21 -7.56 -1.94
CA PRO A 434 34.65 -7.54 -1.73
C PRO A 434 35.30 -8.19 -2.96
N VAL A 435 36.13 -7.43 -3.66
CA VAL A 435 36.96 -7.97 -4.75
C VAL A 435 37.89 -8.99 -4.12
N ASN A 436 37.70 -10.26 -4.44
CA ASN A 436 38.47 -11.34 -3.85
C ASN A 436 39.85 -11.31 -4.52
N PRO A 437 40.99 -11.28 -3.80
CA PRO A 437 42.31 -11.15 -4.42
C PRO A 437 42.70 -12.34 -5.30
N GLU A 438 41.91 -13.41 -5.29
CA GLU A 438 42.03 -14.58 -6.16
C GLU A 438 41.48 -14.35 -7.58
N ASP A 439 40.71 -13.28 -7.84
CA ASP A 439 40.22 -12.90 -9.19
C ASP A 439 41.36 -12.41 -10.13
N TYR A 440 42.61 -12.41 -9.66
CA TYR A 440 43.84 -12.19 -10.44
C TYR A 440 44.80 -13.41 -10.42
N ALA A 441 44.35 -14.56 -9.89
CA ALA A 441 45.17 -15.76 -9.73
C ALA A 441 44.85 -16.82 -10.80
N ASP A 442 45.17 -16.53 -12.07
CA ASP A 442 45.24 -17.56 -13.11
C ASP A 442 46.27 -18.63 -12.73
N GLY A 443 45.84 -19.88 -12.73
CA GLY A 443 46.48 -20.95 -11.98
C GLY A 443 47.65 -21.67 -12.65
N ASP A 444 48.76 -20.99 -12.95
CA ASP A 444 50.10 -21.53 -12.61
C ASP A 444 51.12 -20.43 -12.27
N GLY A 445 52.12 -20.79 -11.46
CA GLY A 445 53.03 -19.84 -10.80
C GLY A 445 54.23 -19.41 -11.63
N THR A 446 54.07 -19.14 -12.93
CA THR A 446 55.19 -18.88 -13.84
C THR A 446 54.97 -17.64 -14.73
N TYR A 447 55.73 -16.57 -14.47
CA TYR A 447 55.73 -15.36 -15.33
C TYR A 447 56.66 -15.57 -16.53
N ASP A 448 56.07 -15.79 -17.72
CA ASP A 448 56.79 -15.88 -18.98
C ASP A 448 57.05 -14.47 -19.56
N TYR A 449 58.31 -14.14 -19.82
CA TYR A 449 58.75 -12.78 -20.19
C TYR A 449 58.85 -12.56 -21.72
N ASP A 450 58.83 -13.62 -22.54
CA ASP A 450 59.16 -13.53 -23.98
C ASP A 450 57.93 -13.37 -24.90
N ARG A 451 56.89 -12.67 -24.43
CA ARG A 451 55.59 -12.57 -25.14
C ARG A 451 55.23 -11.21 -25.75
N GLU A 452 56.14 -10.25 -25.75
CA GLU A 452 56.01 -8.98 -26.52
C GLU A 452 56.53 -9.10 -27.97
N ASP A 453 56.29 -10.21 -28.68
CA ASP A 453 56.55 -10.27 -30.13
C ASP A 453 55.65 -11.25 -30.90
N ARG A 454 54.42 -10.81 -31.21
CA ARG A 454 53.62 -11.31 -32.35
C ARG A 454 52.44 -10.39 -32.67
N SER A 455 52.59 -9.63 -33.75
CA SER A 455 51.52 -8.84 -34.36
C SER A 455 50.58 -9.70 -35.23
N ASP A 456 49.45 -9.11 -35.58
CA ASP A 456 48.62 -9.33 -36.78
C ASP A 456 48.10 -10.76 -37.11
N ALA A 457 46.81 -10.98 -36.84
CA ALA A 457 45.88 -11.73 -37.71
C ALA A 457 44.41 -11.39 -37.39
#